data_AF-A0A7W1CZ76-F1
#
_entry.id   AF-A0A7W1CZ76-F1
#
_cell.length_a   1.000
_cell.length_b   1.000
_cell.length_c   1.000
_cell.angle_alpha   90.00
_cell.angle_beta   90.00
_cell.angle_gamma   90.00
#
_symmetry.space_group_name_H-M   'P 1'
#
loop_
_entity.id
_entity.type
_entity.pdbx_description
1 polymer ?
#
loop_
_entity_poly.entity_id
_entity_poly.type
_entity_poly.pdbx_seq_one_letter_code
_entity_poly.pdbx_strand_id
1 'polypeptide(L)'
;MRILVNHLTRMQPGYFCVAGVDVSTLRHIRPVLRRDRLTTDLLRPNGGPFDVGSVVYLGSTTNAGHPPELEDRRFDSARARWLFDDGPVDFWDTLHKVARESLAEIFGPELELWDESGTVDVGEGRSSLGCLKPEKQPWLYVDHRGTVRLVLDYLLPSVDLSVNDLRLYEMDGRTPRRDLVASVEKRLESGVEAILSVGLTRPWQKRGDTDKRHWLQVNNIHLEDNPLWQLSEER
;
A
#
# COMPACT_ATOMS: atom_id res chain seq x y z
N MET A 1 -6.09 17.65 9.26
CA MET A 1 -6.15 16.80 8.05
C MET A 1 -6.92 15.53 8.37
N ARG A 2 -7.73 15.02 7.43
CA ARG A 2 -8.45 13.75 7.54
C ARG A 2 -8.05 12.90 6.35
N ILE A 3 -7.73 11.63 6.57
CA ILE A 3 -7.40 10.69 5.50
C ILE A 3 -8.34 9.50 5.56
N LEU A 4 -8.70 8.96 4.39
CA LEU A 4 -9.26 7.62 4.25
C LEU A 4 -8.12 6.65 3.98
N VAL A 5 -7.90 5.68 4.86
CA VAL A 5 -6.77 4.74 4.75
C VAL A 5 -7.03 3.71 3.65
N ASN A 6 -6.19 3.70 2.63
CA ASN A 6 -6.15 2.68 1.58
C ASN A 6 -4.78 1.98 1.46
N HIS A 7 -3.75 2.46 2.16
CA HIS A 7 -2.49 1.75 2.28
C HIS A 7 -2.26 1.35 3.74
N LEU A 8 -2.12 0.05 4.00
CA LEU A 8 -1.67 -0.54 5.24
C LEU A 8 -0.57 -1.57 4.96
N THR A 9 0.67 -1.11 5.02
CA THR A 9 1.83 -1.82 4.50
C THR A 9 2.68 -2.40 5.62
N ARG A 10 2.96 -3.69 5.53
CA ARG A 10 3.88 -4.43 6.40
C ARG A 10 5.30 -3.93 6.24
N MET A 11 6.01 -3.78 7.36
CA MET A 11 7.44 -3.47 7.40
C MET A 11 8.22 -4.60 8.11
N GLN A 12 9.24 -4.25 8.90
CA GLN A 12 9.85 -5.17 9.85
C GLN A 12 8.87 -5.48 10.99
N PRO A 13 9.00 -6.62 11.67
CA PRO A 13 8.09 -7.01 12.76
C PRO A 13 7.89 -5.91 13.79
N GLY A 14 6.64 -5.69 14.19
CA GLY A 14 6.23 -4.64 15.13
C GLY A 14 6.04 -3.26 14.50
N TYR A 15 6.35 -3.09 13.21
CA TYR A 15 6.21 -1.82 12.49
C TYR A 15 5.37 -1.95 11.23
N PHE A 16 4.73 -0.85 10.86
CA PHE A 16 3.96 -0.74 9.63
C PHE A 16 4.08 0.66 9.04
N CYS A 17 3.70 0.79 7.78
CA CYS A 17 3.42 2.07 7.14
C CYS A 17 1.90 2.18 6.92
N VAL A 18 1.37 3.39 7.01
CA VAL A 18 0.00 3.70 6.61
C VAL A 18 0.01 4.87 5.65
N ALA A 19 -0.87 4.84 4.67
CA ALA A 19 -1.19 6.00 3.86
C ALA A 19 -2.67 5.97 3.47
N GLY A 20 -3.15 7.11 3.04
CA GLY A 20 -4.53 7.30 2.69
C GLY A 20 -4.70 8.41 1.68
N VAL A 21 -5.92 8.66 1.26
CA VAL A 21 -6.27 9.86 0.48
C VAL A 21 -6.82 10.92 1.42
N ASP A 22 -6.40 12.18 1.24
CA ASP A 22 -7.05 13.31 1.93
C ASP A 22 -8.49 13.42 1.45
N VAL A 23 -9.45 13.30 2.37
CA VAL A 23 -10.89 13.28 2.05
C VAL A 23 -11.39 14.56 1.37
N SER A 24 -10.63 15.66 1.44
CA SER A 24 -11.00 16.93 0.83
C SER A 24 -10.37 17.16 -0.55
N THR A 25 -9.25 16.50 -0.86
CA THR A 25 -8.50 16.76 -2.11
C THR A 25 -8.26 15.51 -2.96
N LEU A 26 -8.55 14.33 -2.41
CA LEU A 26 -8.26 13.02 -2.99
C LEU A 26 -6.79 12.79 -3.36
N ARG A 27 -5.88 13.59 -2.79
CA ARG A 27 -4.44 13.37 -2.94
C ARG A 27 -3.96 12.37 -1.91
N HIS A 28 -3.06 11.47 -2.31
CA HIS A 28 -2.41 10.57 -1.38
C HIS A 28 -1.59 11.35 -0.33
N ILE A 29 -1.67 10.88 0.91
CA ILE A 29 -0.99 11.40 2.09
C ILE A 29 -0.40 10.22 2.85
N ARG A 30 0.91 10.29 3.13
CA ARG A 30 1.59 9.36 4.02
C ARG A 30 1.93 10.05 5.34
N PRO A 31 1.18 9.80 6.43
CA PRO A 31 1.57 10.29 7.75
C PRO A 31 2.90 9.67 8.18
N VAL A 32 3.85 10.52 8.57
CA VAL A 32 5.19 10.11 9.04
C VAL A 32 5.53 10.75 10.38
N LEU A 33 6.25 10.02 11.23
CA LEU A 33 6.77 10.55 12.49
C LEU A 33 8.11 11.25 12.24
N ARG A 34 8.48 12.20 13.12
CA ARG A 34 9.72 12.97 12.97
C ARG A 34 11.00 12.17 13.22
N ARG A 35 10.94 11.17 14.11
CA ARG A 35 12.12 10.43 14.62
C ARG A 35 11.86 8.95 14.84
N ASP A 36 10.71 8.43 14.41
CA ASP A 36 10.30 7.05 14.72
C ASP A 36 9.50 6.44 13.56
N ARG A 37 9.11 5.18 13.72
CA ARG A 37 8.22 4.43 12.83
C ARG A 37 6.87 4.19 13.51
N LEU A 38 5.84 3.96 12.71
CA LEU A 38 4.55 3.57 13.26
C LEU A 38 4.62 2.13 13.75
N THR A 39 4.20 1.92 14.98
CA THR A 39 4.21 0.64 15.69
C THR A 39 2.80 0.05 15.73
N THR A 40 2.69 -1.27 15.80
CA THR A 40 1.41 -1.99 15.65
C THR A 40 0.33 -1.62 16.69
N ASP A 41 0.68 -0.98 17.81
CA ASP A 41 -0.28 -0.39 18.76
C ASP A 41 -1.18 0.68 18.15
N LEU A 42 -0.75 1.32 17.05
CA LEU A 42 -1.56 2.29 16.31
C LEU A 42 -2.59 1.65 15.35
N LEU A 43 -2.65 0.31 15.27
CA LEU A 43 -3.64 -0.40 14.46
C LEU A 43 -4.99 -0.53 15.20
N ARG A 44 -6.12 -0.50 14.48
CA ARG A 44 -7.47 -0.66 15.06
C ARG A 44 -7.65 -1.93 15.90
N PRO A 45 -7.17 -3.13 15.48
CA PRO A 45 -7.25 -4.33 16.30
C PRO A 45 -6.54 -4.22 17.66
N ASN A 46 -5.59 -3.29 17.78
CA ASN A 46 -4.81 -3.03 19.00
C ASN A 46 -5.26 -1.77 19.74
N GLY A 47 -6.41 -1.18 19.35
CA GLY A 47 -6.97 0.02 19.98
C GLY A 47 -6.49 1.35 19.37
N GLY A 48 -5.61 1.31 18.37
CA GLY A 48 -5.15 2.48 17.64
C GLY A 48 -6.14 2.97 16.58
N PRO A 49 -5.80 4.05 15.85
CA PRO A 49 -6.75 4.66 14.91
C PRO A 49 -6.72 4.10 13.48
N PHE A 50 -5.71 3.32 13.09
CA PHE A 50 -5.48 2.97 11.67
C PHE A 50 -5.91 1.55 11.31
N ASP A 51 -6.70 1.42 10.25
CA ASP A 51 -6.96 0.20 9.50
C ASP A 51 -7.44 0.58 8.09
N VAL A 52 -7.46 -0.36 7.15
CA VAL A 52 -8.02 -0.12 5.81
C VAL A 52 -9.49 0.29 5.91
N GLY A 53 -9.87 1.34 5.18
CA GLY A 53 -11.23 1.90 5.21
C GLY A 53 -11.51 2.86 6.38
N SER A 54 -10.62 2.94 7.38
CA SER A 54 -10.81 3.90 8.46
C SER A 54 -10.57 5.33 7.99
N VAL A 55 -11.48 6.24 8.36
CA VAL A 55 -11.28 7.68 8.25
C VAL A 55 -10.62 8.19 9.53
N VAL A 56 -9.38 8.69 9.39
CA VAL A 56 -8.54 9.10 10.50
C VAL A 56 -8.29 10.60 10.45
N TYR A 57 -8.51 11.28 11.58
CA TYR A 57 -8.07 12.66 11.76
C TYR A 57 -6.64 12.69 12.28
N LEU A 58 -5.73 13.30 11.52
CA LEU A 58 -4.30 13.42 11.85
C LEU A 58 -3.94 14.70 12.60
N GLY A 59 -4.90 15.61 12.84
CA GLY A 59 -4.59 16.93 13.38
C GLY A 59 -3.92 17.86 12.35
N SER A 60 -3.16 18.83 12.84
CA SER A 60 -2.32 19.70 12.01
C SER A 60 -1.10 18.94 11.54
N THR A 61 -0.79 19.03 10.25
CA THR A 61 0.34 18.34 9.62
C THR A 61 1.28 19.34 8.96
N THR A 62 2.57 19.01 8.88
CA THR A 62 3.54 19.79 8.09
C THR A 62 4.07 18.98 6.91
N ASN A 63 4.35 19.65 5.79
CA ASN A 63 4.93 18.98 4.63
C ASN A 63 6.33 18.45 4.98
N ALA A 64 6.59 17.18 4.65
CA ALA A 64 7.89 16.55 4.82
C ALA A 64 8.35 15.80 3.55
N GLY A 65 7.59 15.90 2.47
CA GLY A 65 7.87 15.20 1.23
C GLY A 65 9.01 15.81 0.43
N HIS A 66 9.74 14.93 -0.23
CA HIS A 66 10.74 15.17 -1.26
C HIS A 66 10.55 14.07 -2.31
N PRO A 67 10.88 14.28 -3.59
CA PRO A 67 10.72 13.24 -4.60
C PRO A 67 11.45 11.93 -4.23
N PRO A 68 10.84 10.76 -4.50
CA PRO A 68 9.46 10.56 -4.96
C PRO A 68 8.40 10.69 -3.85
N GLU A 69 8.80 10.73 -2.58
CA GLU A 69 7.97 10.74 -1.36
C GLU A 69 7.20 12.04 -1.07
N LEU A 70 6.61 12.65 -2.09
CA LEU A 70 5.88 13.93 -2.00
C LEU A 70 4.63 13.87 -1.11
N GLU A 71 4.12 12.67 -0.82
CA GLU A 71 2.95 12.46 0.03
C GLU A 71 3.25 12.61 1.53
N ASP A 72 4.52 12.67 1.92
CA ASP A 72 4.92 12.65 3.33
C ASP A 72 4.43 13.88 4.10
N ARG A 73 3.65 13.61 5.15
CA ARG A 73 3.16 14.62 6.09
C ARG A 73 3.56 14.26 7.51
N ARG A 74 4.34 15.15 8.14
CA ARG A 74 4.64 15.02 9.57
C ARG A 74 3.37 15.28 10.38
N PHE A 75 3.06 14.35 11.28
CA PHE A 75 1.92 14.43 12.19
C PHE A 75 2.34 14.07 13.62
N ASP A 76 1.45 14.34 14.57
CA ASP A 76 1.58 13.95 15.97
C ASP A 76 0.65 12.74 16.21
N SER A 77 1.22 11.56 16.44
CA SER A 77 0.44 10.33 16.63
C SER A 77 -0.45 10.39 17.85
N ALA A 78 -0.08 11.13 18.90
CA ALA A 78 -0.91 11.29 20.09
C ALA A 78 -2.21 12.09 19.81
N ARG A 79 -2.28 12.81 18.69
CA ARG A 79 -3.47 13.54 18.24
C ARG A 79 -4.27 12.78 17.18
N ALA A 80 -3.74 11.68 16.67
CA ALA A 80 -4.43 10.88 15.68
C ALA A 80 -5.63 10.20 16.31
N ARG A 81 -6.80 10.32 15.66
CA ARG A 81 -8.03 9.70 16.13
C ARG A 81 -8.78 9.08 14.97
N TRP A 82 -9.27 7.87 15.19
CA TRP A 82 -10.30 7.28 14.35
C TRP A 82 -11.56 8.14 14.45
N LEU A 83 -12.22 8.37 13.32
CA LEU A 83 -13.50 9.09 13.26
C LEU A 83 -14.65 8.12 13.01
N PHE A 84 -14.54 7.32 11.95
CA PHE A 84 -15.50 6.30 11.54
C PHE A 84 -14.82 5.40 10.50
N ASP A 85 -15.45 4.27 10.18
CA ASP A 85 -15.05 3.41 9.07
C ASP A 85 -15.96 3.70 7.87
N ASP A 86 -15.37 3.81 6.69
CA ASP A 86 -16.11 4.08 5.46
C ASP A 86 -16.91 2.86 5.01
N GLY A 87 -17.99 3.07 4.25
CA GLY A 87 -18.77 1.97 3.69
C GLY A 87 -17.99 1.24 2.59
N PRO A 88 -18.15 -0.08 2.40
CA PRO A 88 -17.46 -0.81 1.33
C PRO A 88 -17.65 -0.20 -0.06
N VAL A 89 -18.88 0.25 -0.36
CA VAL A 89 -19.24 0.90 -1.63
C VAL A 89 -18.57 2.27 -1.76
N ASP A 90 -18.68 3.12 -0.74
CA ASP A 90 -18.08 4.46 -0.74
C ASP A 90 -16.54 4.41 -0.82
N PHE A 91 -15.95 3.43 -0.15
CA PHE A 91 -14.52 3.15 -0.20
C PHE A 91 -14.08 2.73 -1.60
N TRP A 92 -14.80 1.77 -2.22
CA TRP A 92 -14.53 1.32 -3.58
C TRP A 92 -14.67 2.44 -4.61
N ASP A 93 -15.73 3.25 -4.52
CA ASP A 93 -15.93 4.43 -5.36
C ASP A 93 -14.80 5.44 -5.20
N THR A 94 -14.27 5.59 -3.98
CA THR A 94 -13.11 6.46 -3.73
C THR A 94 -11.85 5.91 -4.37
N LEU A 95 -11.60 4.59 -4.27
CA LEU A 95 -10.47 3.95 -4.95
C LEU A 95 -10.53 4.14 -6.46
N HIS A 96 -11.70 3.96 -7.09
CA HIS A 96 -11.88 4.21 -8.52
C HIS A 96 -11.52 5.65 -8.93
N LYS A 97 -11.91 6.65 -8.14
CA LYS A 97 -11.61 8.07 -8.44
C LYS A 97 -10.11 8.37 -8.42
N VAL A 98 -9.34 7.65 -7.60
CA VAL A 98 -7.90 7.89 -7.43
C VAL A 98 -7.02 6.90 -8.20
N ALA A 99 -7.59 5.80 -8.69
CA ALA A 99 -6.88 4.81 -9.48
C ALA A 99 -6.42 5.37 -10.84
N ARG A 100 -5.33 4.81 -11.34
CA ARG A 100 -4.77 5.07 -12.67
C ARG A 100 -4.64 3.77 -13.43
N GLU A 101 -4.63 3.86 -14.74
CA GLU A 101 -4.56 2.69 -15.63
C GLU A 101 -3.11 2.24 -15.86
N SER A 102 -2.14 3.11 -15.57
CA SER A 102 -0.72 2.82 -15.75
C SER A 102 0.15 3.24 -14.56
N LEU A 103 1.24 2.50 -14.34
CA LEU A 103 2.26 2.84 -13.34
C LEU A 103 2.95 4.16 -13.67
N ALA A 104 3.12 4.48 -14.96
CA ALA A 104 3.74 5.73 -15.41
C ALA A 104 2.90 6.97 -15.05
N GLU A 105 1.56 6.89 -15.08
CA GLU A 105 0.70 7.96 -14.60
C GLU A 105 0.85 8.23 -13.09
N ILE A 106 1.15 7.18 -12.33
CA ILE A 106 1.35 7.25 -10.88
C ILE A 106 2.75 7.81 -10.60
N PHE A 107 3.79 7.09 -11.01
CA PHE A 107 5.17 7.31 -10.56
C PHE A 107 5.98 8.25 -11.45
N GLY A 108 5.50 8.54 -12.66
CA GLY A 108 6.22 9.36 -13.65
C GLY A 108 7.06 8.52 -14.63
N PRO A 109 7.62 9.17 -15.66
CA PRO A 109 8.47 8.52 -16.67
C PRO A 109 9.81 8.01 -16.10
N GLU A 110 10.19 8.43 -14.90
CA GLU A 110 11.40 7.98 -14.19
C GLU A 110 11.26 6.57 -13.61
N LEU A 111 10.06 5.97 -13.67
CA LEU A 111 9.88 4.57 -13.34
C LEU A 111 10.45 3.67 -14.44
N GLU A 112 11.55 3.00 -14.11
CA GLU A 112 12.14 1.97 -14.94
C GLU A 112 11.61 0.60 -14.51
N LEU A 113 11.10 -0.17 -15.48
CA LEU A 113 10.68 -1.55 -15.27
C LEU A 113 11.78 -2.50 -15.75
N TRP A 114 11.95 -3.59 -15.01
CA TRP A 114 12.92 -4.66 -15.25
C TRP A 114 12.22 -6.00 -15.13
N ASP A 115 12.86 -7.06 -15.62
CA ASP A 115 12.40 -8.41 -15.32
C ASP A 115 12.30 -8.56 -13.79
N GLU A 116 11.10 -8.93 -13.32
CA GLU A 116 10.76 -9.14 -11.91
C GLU A 116 10.69 -7.89 -11.00
N SER A 117 10.79 -6.64 -11.49
CA SER A 117 10.68 -5.46 -10.61
C SER A 117 10.47 -4.12 -11.35
N GLY A 118 10.21 -3.05 -10.61
CA GLY A 118 10.38 -1.67 -11.08
C GLY A 118 11.17 -0.82 -10.08
N THR A 119 11.84 0.23 -10.56
CA THR A 119 12.61 1.15 -9.72
C THR A 119 12.50 2.61 -10.14
N VAL A 120 12.68 3.51 -9.17
CA VAL A 120 12.91 4.95 -9.40
C VAL A 120 14.19 5.34 -8.67
N ASP A 121 14.99 6.21 -9.29
CA ASP A 121 16.23 6.71 -8.68
C ASP A 121 15.97 7.71 -7.55
N VAL A 122 16.94 7.85 -6.65
CA VAL A 122 16.78 8.69 -5.45
C VAL A 122 16.69 10.15 -5.83
N GLY A 123 15.62 10.81 -5.36
CA GLY A 123 15.37 12.23 -5.66
C GLY A 123 14.63 12.45 -6.99
N GLU A 124 14.22 11.38 -7.66
CA GLU A 124 13.45 11.41 -8.90
C GLU A 124 12.02 10.87 -8.69
N GLY A 125 11.21 10.92 -9.75
CA GLY A 125 9.83 10.44 -9.75
C GLY A 125 8.80 11.45 -9.28
N ARG A 126 7.56 11.21 -9.70
CA ARG A 126 6.42 12.11 -9.49
C ARG A 126 5.70 11.89 -8.17
N SER A 127 5.72 10.67 -7.66
CA SER A 127 4.99 10.24 -6.47
C SER A 127 5.61 8.95 -5.93
N SER A 128 5.30 8.58 -4.69
CA SER A 128 5.71 7.31 -4.09
C SER A 128 4.54 6.40 -3.76
N LEU A 129 3.30 6.87 -3.98
CA LEU A 129 2.07 6.14 -3.69
C LEU A 129 1.04 6.36 -4.80
N GLY A 130 0.27 5.31 -5.08
CA GLY A 130 -0.91 5.43 -5.92
C GLY A 130 -1.80 4.20 -5.87
N CYS A 131 -2.90 4.27 -6.60
CA CYS A 131 -3.77 3.13 -6.86
C CYS A 131 -3.68 2.79 -8.35
N LEU A 132 -3.40 1.54 -8.67
CA LEU A 132 -3.40 1.00 -10.01
C LEU A 132 -4.68 0.20 -10.21
N LYS A 133 -5.40 0.50 -11.28
CA LYS A 133 -6.43 -0.39 -11.84
C LYS A 133 -5.74 -1.26 -12.91
N PRO A 134 -5.50 -2.56 -12.65
CA PRO A 134 -4.82 -3.42 -13.61
C PRO A 134 -5.62 -3.56 -14.91
N GLU A 135 -4.92 -3.56 -16.05
CA GLU A 135 -5.55 -3.79 -17.36
C GLU A 135 -6.05 -5.24 -17.49
N LYS A 136 -5.27 -6.18 -16.93
CA LYS A 136 -5.63 -7.60 -16.84
C LYS A 136 -5.54 -8.08 -15.41
N GLN A 137 -6.22 -9.19 -15.13
CA GLN A 137 -6.22 -9.77 -13.80
C GLN A 137 -4.79 -10.16 -13.39
N PRO A 138 -4.31 -9.66 -12.24
CA PRO A 138 -3.01 -10.06 -11.72
C PRO A 138 -3.06 -11.48 -11.16
N TRP A 139 -1.89 -12.12 -11.10
CA TRP A 139 -1.75 -13.43 -10.46
C TRP A 139 -1.04 -13.28 -9.10
N LEU A 140 -1.62 -13.85 -8.05
CA LEU A 140 -1.11 -13.79 -6.68
C LEU A 140 -0.60 -15.17 -6.26
N TYR A 141 0.57 -15.27 -5.62
CA TYR A 141 1.07 -16.54 -5.10
C TYR A 141 1.99 -16.33 -3.89
N VAL A 142 2.38 -17.44 -3.23
CA VAL A 142 3.43 -17.45 -2.20
C VAL A 142 4.66 -18.15 -2.77
N ASP A 143 5.80 -17.46 -2.78
CA ASP A 143 7.04 -18.04 -3.31
C ASP A 143 7.66 -19.10 -2.38
N HIS A 144 8.74 -19.73 -2.84
CA HIS A 144 9.49 -20.74 -2.08
C HIS A 144 10.13 -20.20 -0.79
N ARG A 145 10.22 -18.88 -0.62
CA ARG A 145 10.76 -18.20 0.57
C ARG A 145 9.67 -17.79 1.55
N GLY A 146 8.40 -18.02 1.22
CA GLY A 146 7.27 -17.57 2.02
C GLY A 146 6.94 -16.09 1.84
N THR A 147 7.30 -15.48 0.70
CA THR A 147 6.93 -14.11 0.36
C THR A 147 5.65 -14.13 -0.47
N VAL A 148 4.69 -13.27 -0.14
CA VAL A 148 3.51 -13.06 -1.00
C VAL A 148 3.91 -12.19 -2.19
N ARG A 149 3.58 -12.64 -3.40
CA ARG A 149 4.03 -12.07 -4.67
C ARG A 149 2.85 -11.90 -5.62
N LEU A 150 2.88 -10.84 -6.42
CA LEU A 150 1.84 -10.52 -7.41
C LEU A 150 2.47 -10.17 -8.76
N VAL A 151 2.03 -10.87 -9.80
CA VAL A 151 2.52 -10.72 -11.17
C VAL A 151 1.57 -9.84 -11.99
N LEU A 152 2.14 -8.87 -12.70
CA LEU A 152 1.49 -8.06 -13.71
C LEU A 152 2.08 -8.43 -15.08
N ASP A 153 1.57 -9.51 -15.67
CA ASP A 153 2.13 -10.13 -16.89
C ASP A 153 1.82 -9.36 -18.18
N TYR A 154 0.86 -8.43 -18.12
CA TYR A 154 0.48 -7.56 -19.22
C TYR A 154 1.42 -6.38 -19.42
N LEU A 155 2.31 -6.12 -18.46
CA LEU A 155 3.35 -5.09 -18.58
C LEU A 155 4.53 -5.61 -19.41
N LEU A 156 5.28 -4.68 -20.00
CA LEU A 156 6.48 -4.96 -20.79
C LEU A 156 7.67 -4.15 -20.23
N PRO A 157 8.64 -4.79 -19.56
CA PRO A 157 8.65 -6.21 -19.15
C PRO A 157 7.54 -6.54 -18.12
N SER A 158 7.23 -7.83 -18.00
CA SER A 158 6.37 -8.34 -16.92
C SER A 158 7.07 -8.13 -15.58
N VAL A 159 6.29 -7.72 -14.57
CA VAL A 159 6.82 -7.48 -13.23
C VAL A 159 6.19 -8.45 -12.23
N ASP A 160 7.03 -8.98 -11.36
CA ASP A 160 6.65 -9.81 -10.23
C ASP A 160 6.97 -9.01 -8.96
N LEU A 161 5.95 -8.57 -8.23
CA LEU A 161 6.10 -7.57 -7.18
C LEU A 161 5.85 -8.19 -5.80
N SER A 162 6.61 -7.72 -4.82
CA SER A 162 6.36 -8.09 -3.42
C SER A 162 5.05 -7.47 -2.95
N VAL A 163 4.20 -8.29 -2.36
CA VAL A 163 2.96 -7.86 -1.73
C VAL A 163 3.21 -7.69 -0.24
N ASN A 164 3.12 -6.44 0.22
CA ASN A 164 3.31 -6.06 1.61
C ASN A 164 1.99 -5.65 2.27
N ASP A 165 0.85 -6.15 1.79
CA ASP A 165 -0.44 -5.97 2.44
C ASP A 165 -0.40 -6.61 3.83
N LEU A 166 -0.44 -5.79 4.88
CA LEU A 166 -0.31 -6.26 6.26
C LEU A 166 -1.37 -7.32 6.60
N ARG A 167 -2.53 -7.29 5.95
CA ARG A 167 -3.65 -8.21 6.19
C ARG A 167 -3.37 -9.64 5.76
N LEU A 168 -2.43 -9.84 4.82
CA LEU A 168 -2.03 -11.15 4.30
C LEU A 168 -1.00 -11.87 5.17
N TYR A 169 -0.61 -11.28 6.31
CA TYR A 169 0.39 -11.83 7.21
C TYR A 169 -0.18 -11.99 8.62
N GLU A 170 0.36 -12.96 9.35
CA GLU A 170 0.10 -13.16 10.77
C GLU A 170 0.58 -11.95 11.59
N MET A 171 0.18 -11.91 12.86
CA MET A 171 0.57 -10.85 13.79
C MET A 171 2.09 -10.71 13.99
N ASP A 172 2.87 -11.73 13.62
CA ASP A 172 4.35 -11.67 13.63
C ASP A 172 4.93 -10.79 12.50
N GLY A 173 4.09 -10.37 11.54
CA GLY A 173 4.47 -9.57 10.37
C GLY A 173 5.43 -10.29 9.43
N ARG A 174 5.49 -11.62 9.48
CA ARG A 174 6.41 -12.45 8.69
C ARG A 174 5.71 -13.62 8.02
N THR A 175 4.85 -14.32 8.74
CA THR A 175 4.25 -15.57 8.28
C THR A 175 3.03 -15.23 7.40
N PRO A 176 2.97 -15.66 6.14
CA PRO A 176 1.78 -15.43 5.31
C PRO A 176 0.58 -16.23 5.83
N ARG A 177 -0.60 -15.60 5.86
CA ARG A 177 -1.89 -16.26 6.11
C ARG A 177 -2.30 -17.02 4.85
N ARG A 178 -1.76 -18.24 4.68
CA ARG A 178 -1.86 -19.01 3.43
C ARG A 178 -3.30 -19.21 2.94
N ASP A 179 -4.24 -19.49 3.84
CA ASP A 179 -5.65 -19.67 3.47
C ASP A 179 -6.28 -18.38 2.95
N LEU A 180 -5.93 -17.24 3.55
CA LEU A 180 -6.38 -15.93 3.10
C LEU A 180 -5.74 -15.55 1.75
N VAL A 181 -4.45 -15.80 1.58
CA VAL A 181 -3.77 -15.58 0.29
C VAL A 181 -4.42 -16.43 -0.82
N ALA A 182 -4.67 -17.72 -0.57
CA ALA A 182 -5.35 -18.60 -1.52
C ALA A 182 -6.79 -18.16 -1.83
N SER A 183 -7.49 -17.61 -0.83
CA SER A 183 -8.84 -17.03 -1.02
C SER A 183 -8.82 -15.80 -1.95
N VAL A 184 -7.84 -14.90 -1.76
CA VAL A 184 -7.63 -13.73 -2.63
C VAL A 184 -7.22 -14.15 -4.04
N GLU A 185 -6.28 -15.10 -4.16
CA GLU A 185 -5.86 -15.69 -5.45
C GLU A 185 -7.07 -16.24 -6.21
N LYS A 186 -7.89 -17.09 -5.57
CA LYS A 186 -9.08 -17.67 -6.18
C LYS A 186 -10.09 -16.62 -6.65
N ARG A 187 -10.26 -15.52 -5.90
CA ARG A 187 -11.15 -14.42 -6.27
C ARG A 187 -10.64 -13.69 -7.52
N LEU A 188 -9.34 -13.40 -7.57
CA LEU A 188 -8.68 -12.84 -8.76
C LEU A 188 -8.84 -13.77 -9.98
N GLU A 189 -8.58 -15.07 -9.82
CA GLU A 189 -8.77 -16.08 -10.88
C GLU A 189 -10.22 -16.16 -11.38
N SER A 190 -11.19 -15.98 -10.48
CA SER A 190 -12.61 -15.96 -10.83
C SER A 190 -13.07 -14.67 -11.51
N GLY A 191 -12.19 -13.67 -11.65
CA GLY A 191 -12.47 -12.44 -12.37
C GLY A 191 -12.99 -11.29 -11.51
N VAL A 192 -12.92 -11.39 -10.18
CA VAL A 192 -13.26 -10.27 -9.28
C VAL A 192 -12.35 -9.08 -9.58
N GLU A 193 -12.94 -7.90 -9.82
CA GLU A 193 -12.16 -6.69 -10.13
C GLU A 193 -11.26 -6.31 -8.94
N ALA A 194 -10.03 -5.91 -9.25
CA ALA A 194 -9.04 -5.50 -8.27
C ALA A 194 -8.56 -4.07 -8.50
N ILE A 195 -8.35 -3.34 -7.40
CA ILE A 195 -7.54 -2.11 -7.38
C ILE A 195 -6.35 -2.37 -6.45
N LEU A 196 -5.16 -2.12 -6.97
CA LEU A 196 -3.90 -2.31 -6.27
C LEU A 196 -3.41 -0.99 -5.72
N SER A 197 -3.35 -0.86 -4.41
CA SER A 197 -2.58 0.20 -3.78
C SER A 197 -1.10 -0.14 -3.94
N VAL A 198 -0.40 0.63 -4.77
CA VAL A 198 1.02 0.45 -5.11
C VAL A 198 1.86 1.54 -4.46
N GLY A 199 3.15 1.25 -4.26
CA GLY A 199 4.06 2.27 -3.79
C GLY A 199 5.52 1.94 -4.03
N LEU A 200 6.34 2.93 -3.70
CA LEU A 200 7.78 2.85 -3.74
C LEU A 200 8.34 2.67 -2.32
N THR A 201 9.33 1.80 -2.15
CA THR A 201 10.05 1.70 -0.87
C THR A 201 10.80 2.98 -0.56
N ARG A 202 11.27 3.12 0.68
CA ARG A 202 12.39 4.04 0.96
C ARG A 202 13.64 3.59 0.18
N PRO A 203 14.60 4.49 -0.08
CA PRO A 203 15.82 4.14 -0.79
C PRO A 203 16.53 2.97 -0.12
N TRP A 204 16.75 1.91 -0.87
CA TRP A 204 17.48 0.74 -0.39
C TRP A 204 18.35 0.17 -1.50
N GLN A 205 19.54 -0.29 -1.11
CA GLN A 205 20.50 -0.91 -2.00
C GLN A 205 20.34 -2.42 -1.90
N LYS A 206 19.92 -3.05 -3.00
CA LYS A 206 19.84 -4.50 -3.09
C LYS A 206 21.25 -5.08 -3.06
N ARG A 207 21.40 -6.27 -2.47
CA ARG A 207 22.72 -6.93 -2.39
C ARG A 207 23.26 -7.18 -3.81
N GLY A 208 24.44 -6.66 -4.10
CA GLY A 208 25.09 -6.78 -5.41
C GLY A 208 24.80 -5.62 -6.37
N ASP A 209 23.95 -4.66 -5.96
CA ASP A 209 23.74 -3.40 -6.67
C ASP A 209 24.74 -2.35 -6.20
N THR A 210 25.07 -1.37 -7.05
CA THR A 210 25.93 -0.23 -6.72
C THR A 210 25.17 0.94 -6.11
N ASP A 211 23.88 1.06 -6.44
CA ASP A 211 23.09 2.25 -6.14
C ASP A 211 21.92 1.96 -5.20
N LYS A 212 21.51 2.98 -4.46
CA LYS A 212 20.25 2.95 -3.72
C LYS A 212 19.15 3.34 -4.68
N ARG A 213 18.06 2.56 -4.67
CA ARG A 213 16.88 2.83 -5.49
C ARG A 213 15.62 2.73 -4.65
N HIS A 214 14.55 3.35 -5.13
CA HIS A 214 13.21 3.11 -4.66
C HIS A 214 12.62 1.93 -5.42
N TRP A 215 12.14 0.91 -4.72
CA TRP A 215 11.65 -0.33 -5.34
C TRP A 215 10.13 -0.33 -5.39
N LEU A 216 9.56 -0.72 -6.53
CA LEU A 216 8.12 -0.89 -6.70
C LEU A 216 7.61 -2.08 -5.88
N GLN A 217 6.45 -1.91 -5.26
CA GLN A 217 5.77 -2.92 -4.47
C GLN A 217 4.25 -2.74 -4.50
N VAL A 218 3.53 -3.83 -4.21
CA VAL A 218 2.10 -3.78 -3.93
C VAL A 218 1.94 -3.59 -2.43
N ASN A 219 1.38 -2.46 -2.04
CA ASN A 219 1.11 -2.14 -0.64
C ASN A 219 -0.17 -2.82 -0.16
N ASN A 220 -1.26 -2.82 -0.94
CA ASN A 220 -2.52 -3.48 -0.61
C ASN A 220 -3.29 -3.94 -1.85
N ILE A 221 -4.13 -4.95 -1.68
CA ILE A 221 -5.06 -5.46 -2.70
C ILE A 221 -6.49 -5.15 -2.25
N HIS A 222 -7.28 -4.50 -3.11
CA HIS A 222 -8.70 -4.27 -2.86
C HIS A 222 -9.51 -4.99 -3.92
N LEU A 223 -10.53 -5.73 -3.50
CA LEU A 223 -11.37 -6.56 -4.37
C LEU A 223 -12.81 -6.04 -4.32
N GLU A 224 -13.47 -5.87 -5.46
CA GLU A 224 -14.77 -5.22 -5.57
C GLU A 224 -15.86 -5.82 -4.65
N ASP A 225 -15.94 -7.15 -4.59
CA ASP A 225 -16.94 -7.91 -3.83
C ASP A 225 -16.75 -7.82 -2.30
N ASN A 226 -15.54 -7.53 -1.83
CA ASN A 226 -15.27 -7.14 -0.45
C ASN A 226 -13.96 -6.36 -0.42
N PRO A 227 -13.98 -5.01 -0.51
CA PRO A 227 -12.78 -4.18 -0.68
C PRO A 227 -12.10 -3.83 0.64
N LEU A 228 -12.84 -3.97 1.74
CA LEU A 228 -12.41 -3.65 3.09
C LEU A 228 -11.89 -4.83 3.88
N TRP A 229 -12.06 -6.08 3.39
CA TRP A 229 -11.65 -7.34 4.03
C TRP A 229 -10.56 -7.15 5.10
N GLN A 230 -10.90 -7.42 6.36
CA GLN A 230 -10.26 -6.77 7.50
C GLN A 230 -9.30 -7.66 8.31
N LEU A 231 -8.47 -7.02 9.13
CA LEU A 231 -7.67 -7.65 10.18
C LEU A 231 -8.51 -8.25 11.33
N SER A 232 -9.78 -7.84 11.47
CA SER A 232 -10.63 -8.08 12.64
C SER A 232 -11.65 -9.21 12.47
N GLU A 233 -11.83 -9.76 11.28
CA GLU A 233 -12.87 -10.76 10.98
C GLU A 233 -12.60 -12.18 11.54
N GLU A 234 -11.53 -12.36 12.34
CA GLU A 234 -11.22 -13.60 13.06
C GLU A 234 -11.06 -13.37 14.58
N ARG A 235 -12.12 -12.87 15.24
CA ARG A 235 -12.30 -13.05 16.69
C ARG A 235 -13.58 -13.79 17.01
#